data_AF-A0A554JT66-F1
#
_entry.id   AF-A0A554JT66-F1
#
_cell.length_a   1.000
_cell.length_b   1.000
_cell.length_c   1.000
_cell.angle_alpha   90.00
_cell.angle_beta   90.00
_cell.angle_gamma   90.00
#
_symmetry.space_group_name_H-M   'P 1'
#
loop_
_entity.id
_entity.type
_entity.pdbx_description
1 polymer ?
#
loop_
_entity_poly.entity_id
_entity_poly.type
_entity_poly.pdbx_seq_one_letter_code
_entity_poly.pdbx_strand_id
1 'polypeptide(L)'
;MKNNLLQEIFVSLVLVVLLVLFLNPFGFWMPDALVMMMVLGLIVVFALFSGFIWKEQARDEREMLHRMLAGRIAYLVGTGMLVLGIIVQTVRHDLDSWLVLTLGAMILAKIFGIIYSQKNQ
;
A
#
# COMPACT_ATOMS: atom_id res chain seq x y z
N MET A 1 -2.60 -3.07 22.40
CA MET A 1 -1.86 -3.05 21.11
C MET A 1 -2.37 -4.07 20.07
N LYS A 2 -3.25 -5.02 20.41
CA LYS A 2 -3.77 -6.05 19.49
C LYS A 2 -4.72 -5.51 18.41
N ASN A 3 -5.45 -4.42 18.68
CA ASN A 3 -6.42 -3.84 17.76
C ASN A 3 -5.77 -3.06 16.60
N ASN A 4 -4.59 -2.47 16.81
CA ASN A 4 -3.93 -1.66 15.79
C ASN A 4 -3.37 -2.52 14.64
N LEU A 5 -2.87 -3.72 14.94
CA LEU A 5 -2.39 -4.66 13.92
C LEU A 5 -3.51 -5.23 13.05
N LEU A 6 -4.67 -5.55 13.65
CA LEU A 6 -5.85 -5.96 12.88
C LEU A 6 -6.33 -4.84 11.97
N GLN A 7 -6.28 -3.58 12.43
CA GLN A 7 -6.59 -2.41 11.62
C GLN A 7 -5.58 -2.21 10.48
N GLU A 8 -4.28 -2.38 10.73
CA GLU A 8 -3.23 -2.30 9.70
C GLU A 8 -3.38 -3.37 8.61
N ILE A 9 -3.62 -4.62 9.00
CA ILE A 9 -3.88 -5.72 8.06
C ILE A 9 -5.16 -5.44 7.27
N PHE A 10 -6.22 -4.95 7.92
CA PHE A 10 -7.48 -4.61 7.26
C PHE A 10 -7.29 -3.48 6.23
N VAL A 11 -6.60 -2.39 6.59
CA VAL A 11 -6.32 -1.28 5.67
C VAL A 11 -5.47 -1.73 4.49
N SER A 12 -4.47 -2.57 4.73
CA SER A 12 -3.62 -3.13 3.67
C SER A 12 -4.40 -4.04 2.74
N LEU A 13 -5.31 -4.86 3.28
CA LEU A 13 -6.19 -5.73 2.51
C LEU A 13 -7.14 -4.91 1.63
N VAL A 14 -7.76 -3.86 2.20
CA VAL A 14 -8.60 -2.93 1.44
C VAL A 14 -7.83 -2.30 0.29
N LEU A 15 -6.57 -1.90 0.52
CA LEU A 15 -5.73 -1.32 -0.53
C LEU A 15 -5.41 -2.36 -1.63
N VAL A 16 -5.14 -3.61 -1.30
CA VAL A 16 -4.96 -4.69 -2.28
C VAL A 16 -6.23 -4.94 -3.09
N VAL A 17 -7.40 -5.00 -2.45
CA VAL A 17 -8.68 -5.15 -3.15
C VAL A 17 -8.92 -3.99 -4.12
N LEU A 18 -8.62 -2.76 -3.68
CA LEU A 18 -8.76 -1.57 -4.50
C LEU A 18 -7.81 -1.59 -5.71
N LEU A 19 -6.58 -2.10 -5.57
CA LEU A 19 -5.66 -2.31 -6.68
C LEU A 19 -6.16 -3.37 -7.67
N VAL A 20 -6.74 -4.48 -7.18
CA VAL A 20 -7.34 -5.50 -8.05
C VAL A 20 -8.51 -4.93 -8.85
N LEU A 21 -9.31 -4.03 -8.25
CA LEU A 21 -10.39 -3.35 -8.96
C LEU A 21 -9.86 -2.43 -10.09
N PHE A 22 -8.70 -1.81 -9.89
CA PHE A 22 -8.01 -1.00 -10.91
C PHE A 22 -7.59 -1.80 -12.14
N LEU A 23 -7.29 -3.10 -11.99
CA LEU A 23 -6.99 -3.99 -13.13
C LEU A 23 -8.21 -4.28 -14.01
N ASN A 24 -9.39 -3.79 -13.63
CA ASN A 24 -10.65 -3.98 -14.35
C ASN A 24 -10.86 -5.44 -14.81
N PRO A 25 -10.80 -6.44 -13.90
CA PRO A 25 -10.80 -7.86 -14.29
C PRO A 25 -12.09 -8.32 -14.98
N PHE A 26 -13.16 -7.52 -14.91
CA PHE A 26 -14.47 -7.84 -15.46
C PHE A 26 -14.96 -6.84 -16.51
N GLY A 27 -14.14 -5.86 -16.92
CA GLY A 27 -14.50 -4.88 -17.95
C GLY A 27 -15.65 -3.91 -17.57
N PHE A 28 -16.09 -3.87 -16.31
CA PHE A 28 -17.29 -3.12 -15.89
C PHE A 28 -17.12 -1.59 -15.85
N TRP A 29 -15.89 -1.08 -15.73
CA TRP A 29 -15.65 0.34 -15.49
C TRP A 29 -15.63 1.10 -16.83
N MET A 30 -16.72 1.81 -17.12
CA MET A 30 -16.91 2.56 -18.37
C MET A 30 -17.36 4.04 -18.22
N PRO A 31 -17.53 4.63 -17.01
CA PRO A 31 -17.58 6.09 -16.86
C PRO A 31 -16.32 6.71 -16.22
N ASP A 32 -15.78 7.76 -16.84
CA ASP A 32 -14.62 8.52 -16.33
C ASP A 32 -14.79 9.05 -14.89
N ALA A 33 -16.02 9.38 -14.51
CA ALA A 33 -16.33 9.87 -13.16
C ALA A 33 -16.08 8.80 -12.08
N LEU A 34 -16.31 7.52 -12.38
CA LEU A 34 -16.04 6.43 -11.43
C LEU A 34 -14.54 6.17 -11.29
N VAL A 35 -13.79 6.23 -12.39
CA VAL A 35 -12.32 6.09 -12.37
C VAL A 35 -11.69 7.17 -11.51
N MET A 36 -12.15 8.43 -11.65
CA MET A 36 -11.67 9.54 -10.83
C MET A 36 -11.98 9.37 -9.33
N MET A 37 -13.17 8.84 -9.00
CA MET A 37 -13.53 8.49 -7.61
C MET A 37 -12.66 7.36 -7.05
N MET A 38 -12.32 6.36 -7.85
CA MET A 38 -11.40 5.29 -7.43
C MET A 38 -10.00 5.82 -7.15
N VAL A 39 -9.51 6.76 -7.95
CA VAL A 39 -8.21 7.41 -7.71
C VAL A 39 -8.22 8.18 -6.40
N LEU A 40 -9.28 8.94 -6.11
CA LEU A 40 -9.44 9.62 -4.82
C LEU A 40 -9.48 8.61 -3.66
N GLY A 41 -10.21 7.51 -3.81
CA GLY A 41 -10.22 6.41 -2.84
C GLY A 41 -8.83 5.83 -2.61
N LEU A 42 -8.07 5.56 -3.67
CA LEU A 42 -6.70 5.08 -3.59
C LEU A 42 -5.81 6.03 -2.79
N ILE A 43 -5.89 7.34 -3.05
CA ILE A 43 -5.10 8.35 -2.35
C ILE A 43 -5.43 8.35 -0.85
N VAL A 44 -6.71 8.33 -0.49
CA VAL A 44 -7.16 8.34 0.91
C VAL A 44 -6.70 7.08 1.64
N VAL A 45 -6.93 5.89 1.06
CA VAL A 45 -6.53 4.63 1.68
C VAL A 45 -5.00 4.53 1.78
N PHE A 46 -4.27 5.00 0.77
CA PHE A 46 -2.81 5.05 0.80
C PHE A 46 -2.27 6.03 1.85
N ALA A 47 -2.90 7.18 2.04
CA ALA A 47 -2.53 8.13 3.08
C ALA A 47 -2.73 7.53 4.49
N LEU A 48 -3.85 6.83 4.70
CA LEU A 48 -4.09 6.09 5.94
C LEU A 48 -3.02 5.01 6.16
N PHE A 49 -2.76 4.19 5.15
CA PHE A 49 -1.73 3.15 5.18
C PHE A 49 -0.34 3.71 5.51
N SER A 50 0.05 4.80 4.85
CA SER A 50 1.33 5.49 5.10
C SER A 50 1.44 6.02 6.52
N GLY A 51 0.34 6.54 7.07
CA GLY A 51 0.27 7.00 8.46
C GLY A 51 0.50 5.88 9.48
N PHE A 52 0.04 4.66 9.20
CA PHE A 52 0.32 3.49 10.05
C PHE A 52 1.80 3.08 9.99
N ILE A 53 2.38 3.03 8.80
CA ILE A 53 3.80 2.70 8.63
C ILE A 53 4.71 3.66 9.39
N TRP A 54 4.33 4.94 9.45
CA TRP A 54 5.09 5.95 10.18
C TRP A 54 5.05 5.75 11.70
N LYS A 55 3.96 5.22 12.26
CA LYS A 55 3.75 5.06 13.71
C LYS A 55 4.40 3.82 14.31
N GLU A 56 4.91 2.92 13.50
CA GLU A 56 5.53 1.69 13.97
C GLU A 56 6.75 2.03 14.84
N GLN A 57 6.91 1.41 16.03
CA GLN A 57 8.02 1.69 16.95
C GLN A 57 8.95 0.49 17.04
N ALA A 58 10.24 0.80 17.10
CA ALA A 58 11.32 -0.18 17.18
C ALA A 58 11.69 -0.40 18.65
N ARG A 59 11.78 -1.67 19.07
CA ARG A 59 12.24 -2.06 20.40
C ARG A 59 13.77 -2.01 20.44
N ASP A 60 14.28 -1.40 21.48
CA ASP A 60 15.58 -0.72 21.60
C ASP A 60 16.83 -1.57 21.27
N GLU A 61 17.55 -1.18 20.21
CA GLU A 61 19.00 -1.28 19.97
C GLU A 61 19.32 -0.18 18.92
N ARG A 62 20.24 0.75 19.19
CA ARG A 62 20.43 1.98 18.38
C ARG A 62 20.66 1.72 16.88
N GLU A 63 21.42 0.69 16.52
CA GLU A 63 21.66 0.33 15.12
C GLU A 63 20.41 -0.25 14.43
N MET A 64 19.61 -1.01 15.19
CA MET A 64 18.35 -1.60 14.72
C MET A 64 17.30 -0.52 14.44
N LEU A 65 17.27 0.55 15.25
CA LEU A 65 16.43 1.73 15.02
C LEU A 65 16.74 2.42 13.68
N HIS A 66 18.01 2.69 13.38
CA HIS A 66 18.41 3.36 12.14
C HIS A 66 18.12 2.51 10.90
N ARG A 67 18.39 1.20 10.97
CA ARG A 67 18.10 0.28 9.87
C ARG A 67 16.59 0.18 9.59
N MET A 68 15.76 0.13 10.63
CA MET A 68 14.31 0.13 10.47
C MET A 68 13.79 1.44 9.89
N LEU A 69 14.30 2.58 10.35
CA LEU A 69 13.87 3.88 9.84
C LEU A 69 14.23 4.05 8.36
N ALA A 70 15.45 3.66 7.96
CA ALA A 70 15.86 3.65 6.55
C ALA A 70 14.96 2.74 5.68
N GLY A 71 14.66 1.53 6.17
CA GLY A 71 13.75 0.60 5.49
C GLY A 71 12.32 1.16 5.32
N ARG A 72 11.80 1.84 6.34
CA ARG A 72 10.46 2.46 6.28
C ARG A 72 10.41 3.62 5.29
N ILE A 73 11.40 4.50 5.30
CA ILE A 73 11.45 5.63 4.35
C ILE A 73 11.55 5.08 2.93
N ALA A 74 12.43 4.11 2.67
CA ALA A 74 12.55 3.49 1.36
C ALA A 74 11.23 2.87 0.90
N TYR A 75 10.51 2.17 1.79
CA TYR A 75 9.21 1.59 1.48
C TYR A 75 8.13 2.66 1.20
N LEU A 76 8.06 3.71 2.01
CA LEU A 76 7.10 4.81 1.83
C LEU A 76 7.36 5.58 0.52
N VAL A 77 8.62 5.89 0.22
CA VAL A 77 8.99 6.57 -1.02
C VAL A 77 8.70 5.68 -2.22
N GLY A 78 9.06 4.39 -2.17
CA GLY A 78 8.81 3.44 -3.25
C GLY A 78 7.32 3.25 -3.53
N THR A 79 6.52 2.98 -2.50
CA THR A 79 5.06 2.84 -2.64
C THR A 79 4.39 4.15 -3.04
N GLY A 80 4.84 5.30 -2.53
CA GLY A 80 4.36 6.61 -2.93
C GLY A 80 4.64 6.91 -4.40
N MET A 81 5.81 6.56 -4.91
CA MET A 81 6.15 6.72 -6.32
C MET A 81 5.28 5.85 -7.23
N LEU A 82 5.01 4.60 -6.83
CA LEU A 82 4.09 3.71 -7.55
C LEU A 82 2.66 4.28 -7.58
N VAL A 83 2.17 4.81 -6.46
CA VAL A 83 0.85 5.45 -6.40
C VAL A 83 0.78 6.68 -7.31
N LEU A 84 1.82 7.53 -7.32
CA LEU A 84 1.90 8.66 -8.24
C LEU A 84 1.89 8.20 -9.71
N GLY A 85 2.62 7.14 -10.03
CA GLY A 85 2.62 6.52 -11.37
C GLY A 85 1.22 6.06 -11.78
N ILE A 86 0.52 5.36 -10.89
CA ILE A 86 -0.86 4.90 -11.12
C ILE A 86 -1.79 6.11 -11.36
N ILE A 87 -1.69 7.18 -10.57
CA ILE A 87 -2.51 8.39 -10.74
C ILE A 87 -2.29 8.99 -12.14
N VAL A 88 -1.04 9.22 -12.53
CA VAL A 88 -0.70 9.85 -13.82
C VAL A 88 -1.14 8.98 -14.99
N GLN A 89 -0.93 7.67 -14.93
CA GLN A 89 -1.33 6.75 -16.00
C GLN A 89 -2.84 6.55 -16.07
N THR A 90 -3.53 6.55 -14.93
CA THR A 90 -4.99 6.45 -14.89
C THR A 90 -5.64 7.67 -15.55
N VAL A 91 -5.13 8.89 -15.30
CA VAL A 91 -5.63 10.11 -15.95
C VAL A 91 -5.40 10.09 -17.47
N ARG A 92 -4.41 9.33 -17.94
CA ARG A 92 -4.14 9.11 -19.37
C ARG A 92 -4.92 7.93 -19.96
N HIS A 93 -5.72 7.24 -19.16
CA HIS A 93 -6.43 6.00 -19.52
C HIS A 93 -5.53 4.89 -20.08
N ASP A 94 -4.24 4.90 -19.71
CA ASP A 94 -3.23 3.94 -20.17
C ASP A 94 -2.49 3.36 -18.95
N LEU A 95 -3.27 2.70 -18.09
CA LEU A 95 -2.77 2.13 -16.84
C LEU A 95 -2.00 0.84 -17.12
N ASP A 96 -0.71 0.84 -16.83
CA ASP A 96 0.12 -0.36 -16.88
C ASP A 96 -0.19 -1.27 -15.69
N SER A 97 -0.58 -2.50 -16.00
CA SER A 97 -0.86 -3.53 -15.01
C SER A 97 0.35 -3.84 -14.12
N TRP A 98 1.59 -3.67 -14.63
CA TRP A 98 2.80 -3.92 -13.84
C TRP A 98 2.95 -2.97 -12.65
N LEU A 99 2.55 -1.71 -12.78
CA LEU A 99 2.58 -0.74 -11.67
C LEU A 99 1.68 -1.21 -10.51
N VAL A 100 0.48 -1.65 -10.86
CA VAL A 100 -0.51 -2.14 -9.91
C VAL A 100 -0.06 -3.45 -9.25
N LEU A 101 0.44 -4.40 -10.05
CA LEU A 101 0.96 -5.68 -9.56
C LEU A 101 2.17 -5.48 -8.64
N THR A 102 3.08 -4.58 -8.99
CA THR A 102 4.27 -4.28 -8.17
C THR A 102 3.87 -3.72 -6.81
N LEU A 103 2.96 -2.74 -6.78
CA LEU A 103 2.48 -2.17 -5.53
C LEU A 103 1.76 -3.22 -4.68
N GLY A 104 0.90 -4.04 -5.29
CA GLY A 104 0.21 -5.15 -4.64
C GLY A 104 1.20 -6.16 -4.04
N ALA A 105 2.21 -6.58 -4.79
CA ALA A 105 3.25 -7.50 -4.32
C ALA A 105 4.04 -6.93 -3.14
N MET A 106 4.41 -5.64 -3.16
CA MET A 106 5.11 -4.98 -2.06
C MET A 106 4.27 -4.94 -0.77
N ILE A 107 2.96 -4.74 -0.88
CA ILE A 107 2.06 -4.74 0.28
C ILE A 107 1.89 -6.14 0.84
N LEU A 108 1.67 -7.14 -0.03
CA LEU A 108 1.60 -8.54 0.38
C LEU A 108 2.89 -9.00 1.07
N ALA A 109 4.05 -8.66 0.51
CA ALA A 109 5.34 -8.98 1.10
C ALA A 109 5.48 -8.38 2.51
N LYS A 110 5.01 -7.14 2.72
CA LYS A 110 5.00 -6.51 4.04
C LYS A 110 4.07 -7.24 5.02
N ILE A 111 2.86 -7.59 4.60
CA ILE A 111 1.91 -8.34 5.43
C ILE A 111 2.52 -9.69 5.84
N PHE A 112 3.09 -10.44 4.90
CA PHE A 112 3.74 -11.72 5.19
C PHE A 112 4.92 -11.55 6.14
N GLY A 113 5.74 -10.52 5.96
CA GLY A 113 6.85 -10.20 6.87
C GLY A 113 6.39 -9.93 8.31
N ILE A 114 5.28 -9.18 8.46
CA ILE A 114 4.69 -8.90 9.78
C ILE A 114 4.17 -10.20 10.43
N ILE A 115 3.43 -11.02 9.68
CA ILE A 115 2.89 -12.30 10.19
C ILE A 115 4.03 -13.23 10.61
N TYR A 116 5.08 -13.33 9.79
CA TYR A 116 6.25 -14.15 10.10
C TYR A 116 6.98 -13.66 11.37
N SER A 117 7.22 -12.35 11.46
CA SER A 117 7.86 -11.75 12.65
C SER A 117 7.07 -11.99 13.93
N GLN A 118 5.74 -12.03 13.87
CA GLN A 118 4.91 -12.30 15.06
C GLN A 118 4.90 -13.78 15.45
N LYS A 119 5.09 -14.68 14.49
CA LYS A 119 5.14 -16.12 14.75
C LYS A 119 6.50 -16.57 15.30
N ASN A 120 7.56 -15.84 14.96
CA ASN A 120 8.95 -16.15 15.33
C ASN A 120 9.52 -15.22 16.43
N GLN A 121 8.67 -14.43 17.09
CA GLN A 121 8.93 -13.74 18.35
C GLN A 121 8.28 -14.50 19.51
#